data_AF-A0A661C986-F1
#
_entry.id   AF-A0A661C986-F1
#
_cell.length_a   1.000
_cell.length_b   1.000
_cell.length_c   1.000
_cell.angle_alpha   90.00
_cell.angle_beta   90.00
_cell.angle_gamma   90.00
#
_symmetry.space_group_name_H-M   'P 1'
#
loop_
_entity.id
_entity.type
_entity.pdbx_description
1 polymer ?
#
loop_
_entity_poly.entity_id
_entity_poly.type
_entity_poly.pdbx_seq_one_letter_code
_entity_poly.pdbx_strand_id
1 'polypeptide(L)'
;MKDYLVYLGFGIAFAVLAACATVEDVNRASELIRTDNELTRLLTEVRPSDQAGSSVYLMGLAANASETAKKHGGSADAIAFYRIAATAYWRSGDPKVTEKLFSVTNSGQEACKALGDKAPDRDCLFLKFVIPFAGLESASKERQYDTELADINFFDRVDTGKEIKILEDSGQYLRKIKNPVESILKFGSDPVLSTHTEMREYYCDNADIVYKHYDNIAASLLSKTKSYYDRQSGLGGSPTISTATAEGLRKLDNIIPEFCNN
;
A
#
# COMPACT_ATOMS: atom_id res chain seq x y z
N MET A 1 -10.82 32.01 -75.23
CA MET A 1 -9.42 31.52 -75.14
C MET A 1 -9.42 30.30 -74.25
N LYS A 2 -9.26 29.13 -74.89
CA LYS A 2 -8.83 27.80 -74.42
C LYS A 2 -8.96 27.45 -72.92
N ASP A 3 -10.02 26.69 -72.64
CA ASP A 3 -10.09 25.41 -71.92
C ASP A 3 -8.99 25.02 -70.92
N TYR A 4 -9.40 24.78 -69.67
CA TYR A 4 -8.71 23.95 -68.68
C TYR A 4 -9.62 22.78 -68.29
N LEU A 5 -9.23 21.56 -68.64
CA LEU A 5 -9.83 20.33 -68.14
C LEU A 5 -8.77 19.21 -68.07
N VAL A 6 -8.71 18.61 -66.86
CA VAL A 6 -8.42 17.20 -66.47
C VAL A 6 -6.97 16.69 -66.27
N TYR A 7 -6.65 16.37 -65.01
CA TYR A 7 -6.47 15.01 -64.41
C TYR A 7 -5.49 15.11 -63.23
N LEU A 8 -5.93 15.08 -61.97
CA LEU A 8 -6.12 13.87 -61.13
C LEU A 8 -4.88 12.96 -61.12
N GLY A 9 -4.04 13.16 -60.09
CA GLY A 9 -2.90 12.32 -59.74
C GLY A 9 -2.78 12.22 -58.23
N PHE A 10 -3.75 11.53 -57.63
CA PHE A 10 -3.69 11.01 -56.26
C PHE A 10 -2.42 10.17 -56.10
N GLY A 11 -1.67 10.42 -55.04
CA GLY A 11 -0.48 9.65 -54.72
C GLY A 11 0.14 10.00 -53.37
N ILE A 12 -0.71 10.37 -52.39
CA ILE A 12 -0.31 10.37 -50.98
C ILE A 12 -0.12 8.90 -50.61
N ALA A 13 1.09 8.39 -50.80
CA ALA A 13 1.57 7.19 -50.15
C ALA A 13 1.86 7.51 -48.66
N PHE A 14 0.83 7.96 -47.93
CA PHE A 14 0.74 7.67 -46.51
C PHE A 14 0.27 6.22 -46.42
N ALA A 15 1.22 5.30 -46.50
CA ALA A 15 1.06 3.99 -45.91
C ALA A 15 0.94 4.23 -44.40
N VAL A 16 -0.28 4.59 -43.97
CA VAL A 16 -0.70 4.55 -42.58
C VAL A 16 -0.47 3.11 -42.15
N LEU A 17 0.59 2.90 -41.38
CA LEU A 17 0.76 1.74 -40.51
C LEU A 17 -0.35 1.78 -39.46
N ALA A 18 -1.59 1.59 -39.90
CA ALA A 18 -2.71 1.29 -39.04
C ALA A 18 -2.50 -0.18 -38.64
N ALA A 19 -1.83 -0.41 -37.52
CA ALA A 19 -2.02 -1.64 -36.79
C ALA A 19 -3.53 -1.77 -36.56
N CYS A 20 -4.18 -2.71 -37.24
CA CYS A 20 -5.59 -3.00 -37.03
C CYS A 20 -5.75 -3.49 -35.59
N ALA A 21 -6.12 -2.59 -34.67
CA ALA A 21 -6.65 -2.99 -33.38
C ALA A 21 -7.85 -3.89 -33.64
N THR A 22 -7.79 -5.13 -33.15
CA THR A 22 -8.89 -6.07 -33.34
C THR A 22 -10.08 -5.65 -32.47
N VAL A 23 -11.29 -6.09 -32.81
CA VAL A 23 -12.48 -5.90 -31.96
C VAL A 23 -12.24 -6.47 -30.55
N GLU A 24 -11.44 -7.53 -30.46
CA GLU A 24 -11.02 -8.14 -29.20
C GLU A 24 -10.11 -7.23 -28.37
N ASP A 25 -9.17 -6.51 -28.99
CA ASP A 25 -8.32 -5.52 -28.30
C ASP A 25 -9.14 -4.35 -27.74
N VAL A 26 -10.14 -3.87 -28.49
CA VAL A 26 -11.05 -2.80 -28.03
C VAL A 26 -11.91 -3.27 -26.86
N ASN A 27 -12.47 -4.48 -26.96
CA ASN A 27 -13.28 -5.06 -25.88
C ASN A 27 -12.46 -5.28 -24.61
N ARG A 28 -11.22 -5.77 -24.73
CA ARG A 28 -10.28 -5.97 -23.62
C ARG A 28 -9.96 -4.66 -22.91
N ALA A 29 -9.57 -3.64 -23.68
CA ALA A 29 -9.30 -2.31 -23.13
C ALA A 29 -10.55 -1.70 -22.46
N SER A 30 -11.73 -1.88 -23.08
CA SER A 30 -13.00 -1.41 -22.52
C SER A 30 -13.37 -2.12 -21.22
N GLU A 31 -13.10 -3.42 -21.08
CA GLU A 31 -13.37 -4.15 -19.84
C GLU A 31 -12.47 -3.66 -18.72
N LEU A 32 -11.17 -3.52 -18.96
CA LEU A 32 -10.22 -3.03 -17.98
C LEU A 32 -10.58 -1.62 -17.49
N ILE A 33 -10.87 -0.70 -18.41
CA ILE A 33 -11.29 0.67 -18.08
C ILE A 33 -12.58 0.67 -17.26
N ARG A 34 -13.55 -0.16 -17.63
CA ARG A 34 -14.82 -0.28 -16.90
C ARG A 34 -14.60 -0.75 -15.47
N THR A 35 -13.79 -1.79 -15.26
CA THR A 35 -13.49 -2.32 -13.93
C THR A 35 -12.72 -1.31 -13.07
N ASP A 36 -11.78 -0.57 -13.65
CA ASP A 36 -11.02 0.47 -12.92
C ASP A 36 -11.89 1.68 -12.55
N ASN A 37 -12.79 2.10 -13.45
CA ASN A 37 -13.79 3.13 -13.15
C ASN A 37 -14.75 2.68 -12.04
N GLU A 38 -15.16 1.41 -12.04
CA GLU A 38 -16.00 0.86 -10.98
C GLU A 38 -15.28 0.82 -9.63
N LEU A 39 -13.99 0.43 -9.62
CA LEU A 39 -13.14 0.53 -8.43
C LEU A 39 -13.11 1.96 -7.91
N THR A 40 -12.77 2.92 -8.78
CA THR A 40 -12.67 4.34 -8.42
C THR A 40 -13.98 4.85 -7.83
N ARG A 41 -15.11 4.57 -8.50
CA ARG A 41 -16.46 4.93 -8.03
C ARG A 41 -16.72 4.41 -6.62
N LEU A 42 -16.40 3.14 -6.35
CA LEU A 42 -16.58 2.54 -5.02
C LEU A 42 -15.65 3.16 -3.96
N LEU A 43 -14.47 3.64 -4.35
CA LEU A 43 -13.52 4.25 -3.42
C LEU A 43 -13.80 5.74 -3.14
N THR A 44 -14.33 6.49 -4.11
CA THR A 44 -14.48 7.94 -4.00
C THR A 44 -15.92 8.41 -3.72
N GLU A 45 -16.93 7.69 -4.18
CA GLU A 45 -18.33 8.16 -4.14
C GLU A 45 -19.16 7.53 -3.02
N VAL A 46 -18.63 6.52 -2.32
CA VAL A 46 -19.35 5.84 -1.25
C VAL A 46 -19.43 6.73 -0.01
N ARG A 47 -20.66 7.00 0.44
CA ARG A 47 -20.92 7.72 1.68
C ARG A 47 -20.50 6.88 2.89
N PRO A 48 -20.02 7.49 3.99
CA PRO A 48 -19.62 6.76 5.20
C PRO A 48 -20.69 5.82 5.77
N SER A 49 -21.98 6.15 5.62
CA SER A 49 -23.11 5.32 6.06
C SER A 49 -23.26 4.00 5.28
N ASP A 50 -22.69 3.93 4.08
CA ASP A 50 -22.85 2.80 3.15
C ASP A 50 -21.60 1.90 3.13
N GLN A 51 -20.65 2.11 4.06
CA GLN A 51 -19.39 1.37 4.12
C GLN A 51 -19.57 -0.15 4.14
N ALA A 52 -20.54 -0.66 4.90
CA ALA A 52 -20.83 -2.09 4.95
C ALA A 52 -21.31 -2.65 3.58
N GLY A 53 -22.15 -1.89 2.87
CA GLY A 53 -22.58 -2.25 1.51
C GLY A 53 -21.41 -2.20 0.53
N SER A 54 -20.58 -1.15 0.61
CA SER A 54 -19.42 -0.98 -0.27
C SER A 54 -18.37 -2.08 -0.11
N SER A 55 -18.18 -2.61 1.11
CA SER A 55 -17.28 -3.74 1.35
C SER A 55 -17.68 -4.97 0.53
N VAL A 56 -18.97 -5.30 0.48
CA VAL A 56 -19.47 -6.44 -0.32
C VAL A 56 -19.27 -6.20 -1.82
N TYR A 57 -19.53 -4.98 -2.31
CA TYR A 57 -19.28 -4.64 -3.71
C TYR A 57 -17.79 -4.71 -4.06
N LEU A 58 -16.90 -4.22 -3.19
CA LEU A 58 -15.45 -4.30 -3.38
C LEU A 58 -14.99 -5.76 -3.40
N MET A 59 -15.52 -6.63 -2.52
CA MET A 59 -15.21 -8.06 -2.56
C MET A 59 -15.69 -8.74 -3.85
N GLY A 60 -16.87 -8.36 -4.36
CA GLY A 60 -17.40 -8.84 -5.63
C GLY A 60 -16.56 -8.39 -6.82
N LEU A 61 -16.21 -7.11 -6.87
CA LEU A 61 -15.34 -6.52 -7.88
C LEU A 61 -13.96 -7.20 -7.87
N ALA A 62 -13.39 -7.44 -6.68
CA ALA A 62 -12.11 -8.11 -6.54
C ALA A 62 -12.13 -9.55 -7.08
N ALA A 63 -13.20 -10.30 -6.77
CA ALA A 63 -13.38 -11.65 -7.27
C ALA A 63 -13.51 -11.67 -8.81
N ASN A 64 -14.31 -10.76 -9.37
CA ASN A 64 -14.47 -10.64 -10.82
C ASN A 64 -13.14 -10.27 -11.51
N ALA A 65 -12.43 -9.26 -11.01
CA ALA A 65 -11.14 -8.85 -11.55
C ALA A 65 -10.10 -9.97 -11.48
N SER A 66 -10.04 -10.72 -10.36
CA SER A 66 -9.16 -11.88 -10.23
C SER A 66 -9.46 -13.00 -11.23
N GLU A 67 -10.74 -13.27 -11.49
CA GLU A 67 -11.15 -14.25 -12.50
C GLU A 67 -10.81 -13.80 -13.92
N THR A 68 -11.07 -12.52 -14.24
CA THR A 68 -10.71 -11.91 -15.51
C THR A 68 -9.18 -11.92 -15.72
N ALA A 69 -8.38 -11.61 -14.70
CA ALA A 69 -6.92 -11.72 -14.75
C ALA A 69 -6.46 -13.11 -15.19
N LYS A 70 -7.04 -14.17 -14.61
CA LYS A 70 -6.72 -15.56 -14.97
C LYS A 70 -7.05 -15.87 -16.43
N LYS A 71 -8.13 -15.31 -16.97
CA LYS A 71 -8.52 -15.48 -18.39
C LYS A 71 -7.54 -14.77 -19.34
N HIS A 72 -6.98 -13.64 -18.92
CA HIS A 72 -5.99 -12.90 -19.70
C HIS A 72 -4.55 -13.45 -19.62
N GLY A 73 -4.30 -14.46 -18.78
CA GLY A 73 -3.01 -15.16 -18.72
C GLY A 73 -1.83 -14.27 -18.31
N GLY A 74 -0.63 -14.55 -18.81
CA GLY A 74 0.59 -13.77 -18.50
C GLY A 74 0.71 -12.42 -19.23
N SER A 75 -0.41 -11.75 -19.52
CA SER A 75 -0.42 -10.46 -20.23
C SER A 75 -0.33 -9.26 -19.28
N ALA A 76 -0.01 -8.07 -19.82
CA ALA A 76 0.00 -6.83 -19.05
C ALA A 76 -1.40 -6.52 -18.46
N ASP A 77 -2.47 -6.82 -19.18
CA ASP A 77 -3.83 -6.60 -18.70
C ASP A 77 -4.17 -7.50 -17.51
N ALA A 78 -3.67 -8.74 -17.48
CA ALA A 78 -3.85 -9.60 -16.32
C ALA A 78 -3.21 -9.00 -15.06
N ILE A 79 -2.03 -8.40 -15.20
CA ILE A 79 -1.36 -7.70 -14.08
C ILE A 79 -2.21 -6.52 -13.61
N ALA A 80 -2.78 -5.73 -14.52
CA ALA A 80 -3.66 -4.63 -14.18
C ALA A 80 -4.93 -5.10 -13.44
N PHE A 81 -5.53 -6.22 -13.86
CA PHE A 81 -6.66 -6.84 -13.15
C PHE A 81 -6.26 -7.40 -11.78
N TYR A 82 -5.06 -7.98 -11.62
CA TYR A 82 -4.56 -8.38 -10.30
C TYR A 82 -4.37 -7.18 -9.37
N ARG A 83 -3.87 -6.04 -9.88
CA ARG A 83 -3.76 -4.78 -9.11
C ARG A 83 -5.15 -4.30 -8.64
N ILE A 84 -6.14 -4.31 -9.53
CA ILE A 84 -7.53 -3.95 -9.19
C ILE A 84 -8.06 -4.89 -8.10
N ALA A 85 -7.89 -6.20 -8.27
CA ALA A 85 -8.34 -7.19 -7.31
C ALA A 85 -7.69 -7.01 -5.93
N ALA A 86 -6.38 -6.79 -5.89
CA ALA A 86 -5.64 -6.54 -4.66
C ALA A 86 -6.12 -5.26 -3.97
N THR A 87 -6.34 -4.18 -4.73
CA THR A 87 -6.84 -2.92 -4.19
C THR A 87 -8.25 -3.11 -3.60
N ALA A 88 -9.14 -3.77 -4.32
CA ALA A 88 -10.51 -3.99 -3.90
C ALA A 88 -10.60 -4.92 -2.67
N TYR A 89 -9.81 -5.99 -2.59
CA TYR A 89 -9.74 -6.81 -1.38
C TYR A 89 -9.15 -6.07 -0.18
N TRP A 90 -8.11 -5.25 -0.37
CA TRP A 90 -7.57 -4.44 0.71
C TRP A 90 -8.61 -3.42 1.21
N ARG A 91 -9.24 -2.69 0.30
CA ARG A 91 -10.18 -1.62 0.64
C ARG A 91 -11.53 -2.11 1.14
N SER A 92 -11.90 -3.38 0.92
CA SER A 92 -13.11 -3.93 1.54
C SER A 92 -13.02 -3.98 3.07
N GLY A 93 -11.81 -4.04 3.63
CA GLY A 93 -11.56 -4.10 5.07
C GLY A 93 -12.09 -5.36 5.75
N ASP A 94 -12.57 -6.36 5.02
CA ASP A 94 -13.09 -7.61 5.59
C ASP A 94 -11.92 -8.58 5.87
N PRO A 95 -11.69 -8.97 7.14
CA PRO A 95 -10.61 -9.90 7.47
C PRO A 95 -10.75 -11.26 6.78
N LYS A 96 -11.96 -11.67 6.36
CA LYS A 96 -12.22 -12.94 5.67
C LYS A 96 -11.63 -12.99 4.25
N VAL A 97 -11.27 -11.85 3.66
CA VAL A 97 -10.65 -11.80 2.33
C VAL A 97 -9.13 -11.63 2.36
N THR A 98 -8.52 -11.65 3.54
CA THR A 98 -7.07 -11.53 3.70
C THR A 98 -6.32 -12.57 2.87
N GLU A 99 -6.68 -13.85 2.96
CA GLU A 99 -6.05 -14.92 2.16
C GLU A 99 -6.20 -14.66 0.65
N LYS A 100 -7.34 -14.10 0.22
CA LYS A 100 -7.58 -13.74 -1.19
C LYS A 100 -6.69 -12.59 -1.62
N LEU A 101 -6.49 -11.57 -0.78
CA LEU A 101 -5.54 -10.48 -1.02
C LEU A 101 -4.13 -11.04 -1.24
N PHE A 102 -3.64 -11.92 -0.36
CA PHE A 102 -2.34 -12.58 -0.52
C PHE A 102 -2.28 -13.37 -1.84
N SER A 103 -3.30 -14.17 -2.13
CA SER A 103 -3.37 -15.00 -3.33
C SER A 103 -3.31 -14.19 -4.63
N VAL A 104 -4.12 -13.13 -4.77
CA VAL A 104 -4.13 -12.30 -5.98
C VAL A 104 -2.85 -11.50 -6.13
N THR A 105 -2.28 -11.05 -5.01
CA THR A 105 -1.03 -10.30 -5.01
C THR A 105 0.13 -11.18 -5.46
N ASN A 106 0.23 -12.40 -4.91
CA ASN A 106 1.26 -13.37 -5.32
C ASN A 106 1.12 -13.73 -6.81
N SER A 107 -0.10 -14.00 -7.26
CA SER A 107 -0.37 -14.33 -8.67
C SER A 107 0.02 -13.17 -9.60
N GLY A 108 -0.29 -11.93 -9.21
CA GLY A 108 0.11 -10.73 -9.95
C GLY A 108 1.62 -10.53 -9.99
N GLN A 109 2.32 -10.77 -8.88
CA GLN A 109 3.78 -10.71 -8.85
C GLN A 109 4.44 -11.80 -9.70
N GLU A 110 3.86 -13.01 -9.73
CA GLU A 110 4.30 -14.08 -10.63
C GLU A 110 4.10 -13.70 -12.10
N ALA A 111 2.97 -13.08 -12.45
CA ALA A 111 2.71 -12.57 -13.79
C ALA A 111 3.72 -11.48 -14.18
N CYS A 112 4.04 -10.55 -13.28
CA CYS A 112 5.10 -9.55 -13.48
C CYS A 112 6.46 -10.20 -13.78
N LYS A 113 6.86 -11.21 -12.99
CA LYS A 113 8.12 -11.93 -13.20
C LYS A 113 8.14 -12.68 -14.53
N ALA A 114 7.03 -13.31 -14.90
CA ALA A 114 6.91 -14.04 -16.15
C ALA A 114 7.01 -13.13 -17.39
N LEU A 115 6.50 -11.90 -17.28
CA LEU A 115 6.47 -10.93 -18.38
C LEU A 115 7.77 -10.12 -18.50
N GLY A 116 8.59 -10.07 -17.45
CA GLY A 116 9.91 -9.43 -17.45
C GLY A 116 9.83 -7.94 -17.80
N ASP A 117 10.71 -7.47 -18.69
CA ASP A 117 10.80 -6.06 -19.11
C ASP A 117 9.55 -5.54 -19.83
N LYS A 118 8.61 -6.41 -20.19
CA LYS A 118 7.32 -6.02 -20.80
C LYS A 118 6.23 -5.78 -19.75
N ALA A 119 6.52 -6.02 -18.48
CA ALA A 119 5.55 -5.86 -17.41
C ALA A 119 5.31 -4.37 -17.10
N PRO A 120 4.07 -3.97 -16.79
CA PRO A 120 3.78 -2.60 -16.38
C PRO A 120 4.36 -2.30 -15.00
N ASP A 121 5.47 -1.56 -14.95
CA ASP A 121 6.24 -1.26 -13.71
C ASP A 121 5.36 -0.75 -12.58
N ARG A 122 4.45 0.18 -12.87
CA ARG A 122 3.49 0.73 -11.89
C ARG A 122 2.70 -0.36 -11.19
N ASP A 123 2.08 -1.25 -11.95
CA ASP A 123 1.17 -2.26 -11.41
C ASP A 123 1.96 -3.34 -10.67
N CYS A 124 3.13 -3.72 -11.21
CA CYS A 124 4.05 -4.65 -10.57
C CYS A 124 4.59 -4.13 -9.25
N LEU A 125 4.91 -2.83 -9.20
CA LEU A 125 5.36 -2.17 -8.00
C LEU A 125 4.23 -2.07 -6.96
N PHE A 126 3.01 -1.70 -7.37
CA PHE A 126 1.85 -1.71 -6.47
C PHE A 126 1.62 -3.08 -5.83
N LEU A 127 1.70 -4.15 -6.62
CA LEU A 127 1.52 -5.52 -6.14
C LEU A 127 2.62 -5.95 -5.15
N LYS A 128 3.79 -5.32 -5.15
CA LYS A 128 4.80 -5.52 -4.10
C LYS A 128 4.42 -4.82 -2.79
N PHE A 129 3.76 -3.67 -2.87
CA PHE A 129 3.47 -2.78 -1.75
C PHE A 129 2.15 -3.02 -1.02
N VAL A 130 1.14 -3.54 -1.72
CA VAL A 130 -0.23 -3.57 -1.19
C VAL A 130 -0.37 -4.35 0.11
N ILE A 131 0.35 -5.47 0.28
CA ILE A 131 0.30 -6.30 1.49
C ILE A 131 0.88 -5.57 2.71
N PRO A 132 2.11 -5.04 2.70
CA PRO A 132 2.64 -4.36 3.88
C PRO A 132 1.86 -3.09 4.22
N PHE A 133 1.35 -2.34 3.24
CA PHE A 133 0.43 -1.22 3.52
C PHE A 133 -0.88 -1.68 4.16
N ALA A 134 -1.49 -2.75 3.67
CA ALA A 134 -2.69 -3.31 4.28
C ALA A 134 -2.46 -3.76 5.73
N GLY A 135 -1.30 -4.37 6.00
CA GLY A 135 -0.89 -4.75 7.35
C GLY A 135 -0.74 -3.55 8.29
N LEU A 136 -0.10 -2.47 7.84
CA LEU A 136 0.02 -1.24 8.61
C LEU A 136 -1.31 -0.57 8.88
N GLU A 137 -2.14 -0.40 7.85
CA GLU A 137 -3.45 0.23 7.99
C GLU A 137 -4.34 -0.55 8.97
N SER A 138 -4.32 -1.89 8.88
CA SER A 138 -5.06 -2.74 9.81
C SER A 138 -4.60 -2.57 11.26
N ALA A 139 -3.29 -2.44 11.50
CA ALA A 139 -2.77 -2.24 12.85
C ALA A 139 -3.06 -0.84 13.39
N SER A 140 -2.96 0.20 12.55
CA SER A 140 -3.14 1.60 12.97
C SER A 140 -4.59 1.98 13.25
N LYS A 141 -5.59 1.22 12.77
CA LYS A 141 -7.00 1.42 13.13
C LYS A 141 -7.32 1.08 14.59
N GLU A 142 -6.43 0.38 15.29
CA GLU A 142 -6.68 -0.09 16.66
C GLU A 142 -6.58 1.03 17.71
N ARG A 143 -5.68 2.02 17.55
CA ARG A 143 -5.44 3.06 18.56
C ARG A 143 -4.49 4.19 18.11
N GLN A 144 -4.58 5.36 18.75
CA GLN A 144 -3.67 6.51 18.56
C GLN A 144 -2.57 6.53 19.65
N TYR A 145 -1.62 5.60 19.56
CA TYR A 145 -0.58 5.42 20.59
C TYR A 145 0.38 6.60 20.72
N ASP A 146 0.56 7.39 19.67
CA ASP A 146 1.35 8.63 19.69
C ASP A 146 0.81 9.63 20.71
N THR A 147 -0.51 9.84 20.72
CA THR A 147 -1.19 10.74 21.64
C THR A 147 -1.21 10.17 23.05
N GLU A 148 -1.55 8.88 23.19
CA GLU A 148 -1.66 8.25 24.51
C GLU A 148 -0.32 8.16 25.25
N LEU A 149 0.79 7.91 24.53
CA LEU A 149 2.12 7.92 25.13
C LEU A 149 2.54 9.32 25.57
N ALA A 150 2.15 10.38 24.84
CA ALA A 150 2.47 11.76 25.21
C ALA A 150 1.87 12.13 26.58
N ASP A 151 0.63 11.69 26.83
CA ASP A 151 -0.14 11.97 28.04
C ASP A 151 0.34 11.23 29.30
N ILE A 152 1.16 10.18 29.16
CA ILE A 152 1.72 9.47 30.31
C ILE A 152 2.58 10.41 31.14
N ASN A 153 2.31 10.48 32.45
CA ASN A 153 3.10 11.24 33.39
C ASN A 153 3.33 10.44 34.68
N PHE A 154 4.29 9.52 34.64
CA PHE A 154 4.72 8.78 35.82
C PHE A 154 5.18 9.68 36.99
N PHE A 155 5.35 10.99 36.77
CA PHE A 155 5.38 12.18 37.64
C PHE A 155 4.30 12.38 38.72
N ASP A 156 3.05 12.10 38.39
CA ASP A 156 1.92 12.52 39.23
C ASP A 156 1.43 11.44 40.19
N ARG A 157 1.81 10.17 39.95
CA ARG A 157 1.34 8.97 40.70
C ARG A 157 -0.16 8.72 40.55
N VAL A 158 -0.78 9.24 39.50
CA VAL A 158 -2.18 9.05 39.17
C VAL A 158 -2.28 7.97 38.10
N ASP A 159 -3.23 7.06 38.24
CA ASP A 159 -3.55 6.06 37.21
C ASP A 159 -2.36 5.21 36.69
N THR A 160 -1.33 4.96 37.52
CA THR A 160 -0.11 4.24 37.10
C THR A 160 -0.39 2.88 36.46
N GLY A 161 -1.45 2.17 36.87
CA GLY A 161 -1.86 0.93 36.21
C GLY A 161 -2.31 1.12 34.75
N LYS A 162 -3.02 2.22 34.46
CA LYS A 162 -3.42 2.60 33.09
C LYS A 162 -2.20 3.01 32.26
N GLU A 163 -1.30 3.79 32.84
CA GLU A 163 -0.05 4.21 32.17
C GLU A 163 0.84 3.01 31.82
N ILE A 164 1.01 2.06 32.76
CA ILE A 164 1.72 0.79 32.51
C ILE A 164 1.07 0.04 31.35
N LYS A 165 -0.27 -0.06 31.34
CA LYS A 165 -0.99 -0.73 30.25
C LYS A 165 -0.76 -0.05 28.89
N ILE A 166 -0.73 1.29 28.84
CA ILE A 166 -0.42 2.02 27.59
C ILE A 166 0.99 1.69 27.10
N LEU A 167 1.99 1.60 27.99
CA LEU A 167 3.35 1.17 27.60
C LEU A 167 3.34 -0.25 26.99
N GLU A 168 2.64 -1.18 27.61
CA GLU A 168 2.57 -2.57 27.16
C GLU A 168 1.86 -2.68 25.81
N ASP A 169 0.69 -2.05 25.68
CA ASP A 169 -0.10 -2.03 24.46
C ASP A 169 0.70 -1.39 23.30
N SER A 170 1.42 -0.30 23.57
CA SER A 170 2.30 0.37 22.59
C SER A 170 3.47 -0.51 22.17
N GLY A 171 4.06 -1.25 23.11
CA GLY A 171 5.12 -2.22 22.83
C GLY A 171 4.63 -3.37 21.94
N GLN A 172 3.43 -3.90 22.20
CA GLN A 172 2.81 -4.92 21.35
C GLN A 172 2.48 -4.37 19.96
N TYR A 173 1.97 -3.14 19.90
CA TYR A 173 1.71 -2.46 18.63
C TYR A 173 2.97 -2.34 17.77
N LEU A 174 4.08 -1.82 18.33
CA LEU A 174 5.35 -1.73 17.60
C LEU A 174 5.87 -3.09 17.13
N ARG A 175 5.69 -4.17 17.90
CA ARG A 175 6.02 -5.52 17.46
C ARG A 175 5.19 -5.95 16.25
N LYS A 176 3.89 -5.65 16.24
CA LYS A 176 3.00 -5.96 15.11
C LYS A 176 3.40 -5.19 13.85
N ILE A 177 3.71 -3.89 13.98
CA ILE A 177 3.94 -3.03 12.81
C ILE A 177 5.38 -3.01 12.31
N LYS A 178 6.36 -3.48 13.09
CA LYS A 178 7.79 -3.47 12.69
C LYS A 178 8.04 -4.17 11.36
N ASN A 179 7.59 -5.41 11.19
CA ASN A 179 7.83 -6.17 9.96
C ASN A 179 7.19 -5.50 8.72
N PRO A 180 5.93 -5.03 8.76
CA PRO A 180 5.38 -4.22 7.69
C PRO A 180 6.19 -2.95 7.36
N VAL A 181 6.63 -2.18 8.38
CA VAL A 181 7.48 -0.98 8.18
C VAL A 181 8.79 -1.36 7.49
N GLU A 182 9.50 -2.37 8.00
CA GLU A 182 10.76 -2.83 7.42
C GLU A 182 10.59 -3.34 5.99
N SER A 183 9.46 -4.02 5.71
CA SER A 183 9.13 -4.47 4.36
C SER A 183 8.96 -3.29 3.41
N ILE A 184 8.29 -2.21 3.84
CA ILE A 184 8.14 -0.98 3.03
C ILE A 184 9.51 -0.34 2.79
N LEU A 185 10.32 -0.15 3.84
CA LEU A 185 11.61 0.51 3.72
C LEU A 185 12.60 -0.28 2.84
N LYS A 186 12.56 -1.62 2.89
CA LYS A 186 13.40 -2.47 2.05
C LYS A 186 13.20 -2.24 0.54
N PHE A 187 12.01 -1.82 0.11
CA PHE A 187 11.76 -1.49 -1.30
C PHE A 187 12.52 -0.29 -1.81
N GLY A 188 13.11 0.52 -0.92
CA GLY A 188 14.02 1.58 -1.31
C GLY A 188 15.22 1.10 -2.14
N SER A 189 15.49 -0.21 -2.13
CA SER A 189 16.51 -0.85 -2.98
C SER A 189 16.00 -1.34 -4.34
N ASP A 190 14.71 -1.16 -4.66
CA ASP A 190 14.12 -1.64 -5.91
C ASP A 190 14.60 -0.76 -7.10
N PRO A 191 15.23 -1.36 -8.14
CA PRO A 191 15.76 -0.61 -9.28
C PRO A 191 14.71 0.23 -10.02
N VAL A 192 13.43 -0.17 -9.99
CA VAL A 192 12.34 0.56 -10.66
C VAL A 192 12.20 1.99 -10.11
N LEU A 193 12.53 2.21 -8.84
CA LEU A 193 12.48 3.56 -8.23
C LEU A 193 13.55 4.51 -8.81
N SER A 194 14.61 3.97 -9.42
CA SER A 194 15.62 4.79 -10.09
C SER A 194 15.20 5.27 -11.48
N THR A 195 14.27 4.54 -12.13
CA THR A 195 13.85 4.79 -13.52
C THR A 195 12.47 5.44 -13.65
N HIS A 196 11.64 5.42 -12.60
CA HIS A 196 10.29 6.01 -12.61
C HIS A 196 10.10 7.09 -11.54
N THR A 197 10.20 8.36 -11.94
CA THR A 197 10.08 9.52 -11.03
C THR A 197 8.79 9.52 -10.21
N GLU A 198 7.63 9.31 -10.84
CA GLU A 198 6.33 9.31 -10.14
C GLU A 198 6.24 8.20 -9.08
N MET A 199 6.79 7.02 -9.40
CA MET A 199 6.82 5.89 -8.46
C MET A 199 7.79 6.13 -7.31
N ARG A 200 8.92 6.79 -7.60
CA ARG A 200 9.89 7.20 -6.59
C ARG A 200 9.28 8.21 -5.62
N GLU A 201 8.64 9.24 -6.12
CA GLU A 201 7.95 10.26 -5.30
C GLU A 201 6.88 9.61 -4.43
N TYR A 202 6.00 8.81 -5.04
CA TYR A 202 4.98 8.06 -4.31
C TYR A 202 5.58 7.17 -3.20
N TYR A 203 6.64 6.44 -3.51
CA TYR A 203 7.34 5.63 -2.51
C TYR A 203 7.91 6.49 -1.38
N CYS A 204 8.63 7.56 -1.71
CA CYS A 204 9.29 8.41 -0.73
C CYS A 204 8.28 9.06 0.23
N ASP A 205 7.18 9.59 -0.28
CA ASP A 205 6.10 10.18 0.53
C ASP A 205 5.55 9.16 1.53
N ASN A 206 5.22 7.96 1.05
CA ASN A 206 4.64 6.92 1.90
C ASN A 206 5.67 6.32 2.88
N ALA A 207 6.92 6.15 2.46
CA ALA A 207 8.01 5.66 3.30
C ALA A 207 8.31 6.64 4.44
N ASP A 208 8.31 7.94 4.16
CA ASP A 208 8.52 8.99 5.16
C ASP A 208 7.37 9.03 6.19
N ILE A 209 6.12 8.99 5.73
CA ILE A 209 4.95 8.92 6.61
C ILE A 209 5.04 7.71 7.55
N VAL A 210 5.32 6.53 7.00
CA VAL A 210 5.40 5.28 7.76
C VAL A 210 6.57 5.30 8.75
N TYR A 211 7.74 5.76 8.31
CA TYR A 211 8.93 5.85 9.15
C TYR A 211 8.72 6.82 10.31
N LYS A 212 8.21 8.04 10.04
CA LYS A 212 7.93 9.04 11.08
C LYS A 212 6.90 8.54 12.08
N HIS A 213 5.82 7.92 11.60
CA HIS A 213 4.82 7.30 12.47
C HIS A 213 5.44 6.25 13.41
N TYR A 214 6.28 5.37 12.87
CA TYR A 214 6.98 4.36 13.66
C TYR A 214 7.97 4.95 14.67
N ASP A 215 8.88 5.83 14.22
CA ASP A 215 9.92 6.40 15.07
C ASP A 215 9.33 7.28 16.19
N ASN A 216 8.27 8.05 15.92
CA ASN A 216 7.60 8.86 16.93
C ASN A 216 7.05 8.00 18.08
N ILE A 217 6.38 6.89 17.76
CA ILE A 217 5.83 5.97 18.77
C ILE A 217 6.96 5.25 19.49
N ALA A 218 7.97 4.75 18.77
CA ALA A 218 9.10 4.04 19.35
C ALA A 218 9.97 4.93 20.27
N ALA A 219 10.22 6.18 19.86
CA ALA A 219 10.94 7.16 20.67
C ALA A 219 10.15 7.55 21.92
N SER A 220 8.84 7.78 21.79
CA SER A 220 7.97 8.08 22.92
C SER A 220 7.92 6.92 23.91
N LEU A 221 7.73 5.70 23.43
CA LEU A 221 7.76 4.49 24.26
C LEU A 221 9.07 4.38 25.02
N LEU A 222 10.21 4.49 24.32
CA LEU A 222 11.53 4.43 24.96
C LEU A 222 11.69 5.50 26.04
N SER A 223 11.29 6.74 25.76
CA SER A 223 11.37 7.84 26.71
C SER A 223 10.52 7.55 27.95
N LYS A 224 9.27 7.12 27.77
CA LYS A 224 8.33 6.87 28.88
C LYS A 224 8.72 5.63 29.69
N THR A 225 9.25 4.59 29.04
CA THR A 225 9.84 3.43 29.73
C THR A 225 11.03 3.85 30.59
N LYS A 226 11.93 4.72 30.10
CA LYS A 226 13.02 5.28 30.92
C LYS A 226 12.49 6.05 32.12
N SER A 227 11.53 6.97 31.91
CA SER A 227 10.92 7.74 32.99
C SER A 227 10.25 6.86 34.06
N TYR A 228 9.63 5.75 33.67
CA TYR A 228 9.08 4.78 34.62
C TYR A 228 10.18 4.16 35.50
N TYR A 229 11.26 3.65 34.90
CA TYR A 229 12.34 2.98 35.63
C TYR A 229 13.16 3.95 36.48
N ASP A 230 13.32 5.21 36.05
CA ASP A 230 13.98 6.25 36.86
C ASP A 230 13.19 6.57 38.15
N ARG A 231 11.89 6.26 38.19
CA ARG A 231 11.00 6.54 39.31
C ARG A 231 10.60 5.31 40.15
N GLN A 232 11.25 4.15 39.95
CA GLN A 232 10.83 2.85 40.48
C GLN A 232 10.51 2.83 42.00
N SER A 233 11.07 3.73 42.81
CA SER A 233 10.69 3.88 44.22
C SER A 233 9.25 4.37 44.38
N GLY A 234 8.30 3.45 44.54
CA GLY A 234 6.92 3.73 44.97
C GLY A 234 5.85 3.65 43.88
N LEU A 235 6.20 3.23 42.65
CA LEU A 235 5.21 2.87 41.63
C LEU A 235 4.80 1.41 41.85
N GLY A 236 3.50 1.15 42.03
CA GLY A 236 2.97 -0.21 42.10
C GLY A 236 2.93 -0.86 40.71
N GLY A 237 3.25 -2.15 40.63
CA GLY A 237 3.31 -2.90 39.36
C GLY A 237 4.66 -2.75 38.65
N SER A 238 4.88 -3.53 37.59
CA SER A 238 6.07 -3.46 36.73
C SER A 238 5.64 -3.74 35.29
N PRO A 239 5.89 -2.84 34.32
CA PRO A 239 5.61 -3.13 32.93
C PRO A 239 6.43 -4.34 32.47
N THR A 240 5.85 -5.16 31.61
CA THR A 240 6.58 -6.25 30.93
C THR A 240 7.62 -5.73 29.94
N ILE A 241 7.47 -4.49 29.47
CA ILE A 241 8.42 -3.84 28.56
C ILE A 241 9.59 -3.19 29.29
N SER A 242 10.80 -3.70 29.06
CA SER A 242 12.04 -3.12 29.59
C SER A 242 12.60 -2.03 28.68
N THR A 243 13.47 -1.17 29.21
CA THR A 243 14.21 -0.18 28.40
C THR A 243 14.96 -0.83 27.24
N ALA A 244 15.65 -1.96 27.48
CA ALA A 244 16.35 -2.69 26.43
C ALA A 244 15.41 -3.21 25.33
N THR A 245 14.19 -3.61 25.71
CA THR A 245 13.16 -4.03 24.76
C THR A 245 12.68 -2.86 23.92
N ALA A 246 12.40 -1.70 24.53
CA ALA A 246 12.00 -0.50 23.82
C ALA A 246 13.10 0.00 22.86
N GLU A 247 14.37 -0.06 23.27
CA GLU A 247 15.51 0.26 22.40
C GLU A 247 15.62 -0.71 21.22
N GLY A 248 15.39 -2.01 21.45
CA GLY A 248 15.37 -3.01 20.39
C GLY A 248 14.21 -2.83 19.40
N LEU A 249 13.04 -2.38 19.88
CA LEU A 249 11.91 -2.06 19.02
C LEU A 249 12.22 -0.87 18.11
N ARG A 250 12.82 0.20 18.64
CA ARG A 250 13.13 1.39 17.84
C ARG A 250 14.09 1.13 16.67
N LYS A 251 14.97 0.14 16.75
CA LYS A 251 15.90 -0.19 15.67
C LYS A 251 15.14 -0.76 14.48
N LEU A 252 15.30 -0.15 13.31
CA LEU A 252 14.86 -0.67 12.02
C LEU A 252 16.08 -1.11 11.22
N ASP A 253 15.97 -2.22 10.50
CA ASP A 253 17.07 -2.73 9.67
C ASP A 253 17.29 -1.91 8.39
N ASN A 254 16.27 -1.16 7.97
CA ASN A 254 16.30 -0.30 6.80
C ASN A 254 15.90 1.12 7.20
N ILE A 255 16.48 2.11 6.53
CA ILE A 255 16.11 3.53 6.67
C ILE A 255 15.57 4.04 5.33
N ILE A 256 14.97 5.24 5.36
CA ILE A 256 14.56 5.93 4.14
C ILE A 256 15.81 6.11 3.23
N PRO A 257 15.75 5.69 1.96
CA PRO A 257 16.88 5.85 1.03
C PRO A 257 17.30 7.30 0.84
N GLU A 258 18.58 7.54 0.59
CA GLU A 258 19.13 8.89 0.39
C GLU A 258 18.45 9.65 -0.76
N PHE A 259 18.02 8.97 -1.82
CA PHE A 259 17.35 9.61 -2.95
C PHE A 259 15.98 10.21 -2.61
N CYS A 260 15.40 9.88 -1.45
CA CYS A 260 14.16 10.48 -0.96
C CYS A 260 14.38 11.80 -0.20
N ASN A 261 15.64 12.19 0.06
CA ASN A 261 15.97 13.39 0.83
C ASN A 261 16.36 14.60 -0.05
N ASN A 262 16.11 14.52 -1.36
CA ASN A 262 16.44 15.56 -2.34
C ASN A 262 15.25 16.44 -2.71
#